data_AF-X0YKT3-F1
#
_entry.id   AF-X0YKT3-F1
#
_cell.length_a   1.000
_cell.length_b   1.000
_cell.length_c   1.000
_cell.angle_alpha   90.00
_cell.angle_beta   90.00
_cell.angle_gamma   90.00
#
_symmetry.space_group_name_H-M   'P 1'
#
loop_
_entity.id
_entity.type
_entity.pdbx_description
1 polymer ?
#
loop_
_entity_poly.entity_id
_entity_poly.type
_entity_poly.pdbx_seq_one_letter_code
_entity_poly.pdbx_strand_id
1 'polypeptide(L)' 'RNIHVAGRCTDCGECERACPVNIPLRSLTKEMYDIVDGLYHFKAGIDKEAAPLMTHYETTDPEDFIK' A
#
# COMPACT_ATOMS: atom_id res chain seq x y z
N ARG A 1 2.38 -1.31 -13.50
CA ARG A 1 1.64 -2.30 -12.69
C ARG A 1 1.37 -1.69 -11.31
N ASN A 2 0.15 -1.17 -11.08
CA ASN A 2 -0.19 -0.52 -9.79
C ASN A 2 -0.15 -1.49 -8.61
N ILE A 3 -0.42 -2.78 -8.82
CA ILE A 3 -0.44 -3.76 -7.72
C ILE A 3 0.92 -3.99 -7.02
N HIS A 4 2.04 -3.48 -7.56
CA HIS A 4 3.32 -3.49 -6.84
C HIS A 4 3.48 -2.34 -5.82
N VAL A 5 2.56 -1.37 -5.81
CA VAL A 5 2.63 -0.24 -4.87
C VAL A 5 1.84 -0.46 -3.58
N ALA A 6 1.29 -1.67 -3.38
CA ALA A 6 0.70 -2.07 -2.09
C ALA A 6 1.75 -1.88 -0.97
N GLY A 7 1.40 -1.12 0.07
CA GLY A 7 2.32 -0.77 1.15
C GLY A 7 3.47 0.17 0.77
N ARG A 8 3.44 0.80 -0.42
CA ARG A 8 4.46 1.78 -0.86
C ARG A 8 3.87 3.12 -1.31
N CYS A 9 2.58 3.17 -1.60
CA CYS A 9 1.89 4.40 -1.98
C CYS A 9 1.83 5.38 -0.80
N THR A 10 2.28 6.62 -0.99
CA THR A 10 2.20 7.71 0.00
C THR A 10 1.08 8.71 -0.28
N ASP A 11 0.13 8.33 -1.14
CA ASP A 11 -1.00 9.16 -1.60
C ASP A 11 -0.60 10.51 -2.24
N CYS A 12 0.51 10.55 -2.99
CA CYS A 12 1.00 11.78 -3.63
C CYS A 12 0.21 12.21 -4.89
N GLY A 13 -0.65 11.36 -5.45
CA GLY A 13 -1.47 11.65 -6.63
C GLY A 13 -0.72 11.70 -7.98
N GLU A 14 0.59 11.44 -7.98
CA GLU A 14 1.42 11.52 -9.19
C GLU A 14 1.02 10.52 -10.28
N CYS A 15 0.51 9.35 -9.87
CA CYS A 15 0.01 8.33 -10.79
C CYS A 15 -1.17 8.84 -11.65
N GLU A 16 -2.07 9.61 -11.05
CA GLU A 16 -3.22 10.19 -11.74
C GLU A 16 -2.79 11.39 -12.59
N ARG A 17 -1.95 12.27 -12.04
CA ARG A 17 -1.40 13.44 -12.75
C ARG A 17 -0.65 13.06 -14.02
N ALA A 18 0.12 11.98 -13.98
CA ALA A 18 0.91 11.49 -15.11
C ALA A 18 0.10 10.64 -16.10
N CYS A 19 -1.17 10.33 -15.82
CA CYS A 19 -1.96 9.44 -16.67
C CYS A 19 -2.32 10.11 -18.01
N PRO A 20 -1.85 9.60 -19.16
CA PRO A 20 -2.09 10.23 -20.46
C PRO A 20 -3.54 10.12 -20.95
N VAL A 21 -4.34 9.29 -20.28
CA VAL A 21 -5.73 8.98 -20.65
C VAL A 21 -6.71 9.32 -19.52
N ASN A 22 -6.29 10.10 -18.52
CA ASN A 22 -7.14 10.62 -17.44
C ASN A 22 -7.95 9.55 -16.68
N ILE A 23 -7.39 8.37 -16.48
CA ILE A 23 -7.99 7.35 -15.60
C ILE A 23 -7.74 7.76 -14.14
N PRO A 24 -8.73 7.63 -13.23
CA PRO A 24 -8.59 7.99 -11.82
C PRO A 24 -7.75 6.96 -11.04
N LEU A 25 -6.47 6.82 -11.39
CA LEU A 25 -5.56 5.82 -10.84
C LEU A 25 -5.35 5.98 -9.33
N ARG A 26 -5.52 7.19 -8.80
CA ARG A 26 -5.37 7.45 -7.36
C ARG A 26 -6.40 6.67 -6.56
N SER A 27 -7.63 6.57 -7.06
CA SER A 27 -8.73 5.85 -6.39
C SER A 27 -8.36 4.39 -6.13
N LEU A 28 -7.77 3.72 -7.13
CA LEU A 28 -7.29 2.35 -6.99
C LEU A 28 -6.16 2.24 -5.95
N THR A 29 -5.19 3.14 -5.99
CA THR A 29 -4.06 3.10 -5.03
C THR A 29 -4.48 3.48 -3.62
N LYS A 30 -5.50 4.32 -3.46
CA LYS A 30 -6.04 4.72 -2.16
C LYS A 30 -6.77 3.57 -1.49
N GLU A 31 -7.57 2.80 -2.25
CA GLU A 31 -8.20 1.59 -1.74
C GLU A 31 -7.16 0.60 -1.21
N MET A 32 -6.08 0.38 -1.97
CA MET A 32 -4.98 -0.49 -1.51
C MET A 32 -4.28 0.04 -0.26
N TYR A 33 -4.13 1.36 -0.13
CA TYR A 33 -3.57 1.99 1.06
C TYR A 33 -4.45 1.73 2.28
N ASP A 34 -5.76 1.87 2.14
CA ASP A 34 -6.72 1.69 3.23
C ASP A 34 -6.83 0.23 3.67
N ILE A 35 -6.77 -0.71 2.72
CA ILE A 35 -6.68 -2.15 3.02
C ILE A 35 -5.42 -2.46 3.84
N VAL A 36 -4.27 -1.90 3.45
CA VAL A 36 -2.99 -2.12 4.15
C VAL A 36 -3.00 -1.53 5.56
N ASP A 37 -3.51 -0.31 5.73
CA ASP A 37 -3.64 0.32 7.05
C ASP A 37 -4.61 -0.46 7.95
N GLY A 38 -5.72 -0.94 7.38
CA GLY A 38 -6.71 -1.72 8.11
C GLY A 38 -6.23 -3.09 8.56
N LEU A 39 -5.45 -3.79 7.74
CA LEU A 39 -5.00 -5.16 8.02
C LEU A 39 -3.70 -5.21 8.83
N TYR A 40 -2.74 -4.32 8.55
CA TYR A 40 -1.39 -4.40 9.10
C TYR A 40 -0.99 -3.16 9.90
N HIS A 41 -1.89 -2.17 10.06
CA HIS A 41 -1.59 -0.90 10.72
C HIS A 41 -0.35 -0.19 10.16
N PHE A 42 -0.10 -0.41 8.86
CA PHE A 42 1.10 0.05 8.18
C PHE A 42 0.80 1.26 7.31
N LYS A 43 1.60 2.32 7.45
CA LYS A 43 1.51 3.54 6.63
C LYS A 43 2.83 3.81 5.92
N ALA A 44 2.80 3.76 4.59
CA ALA A 44 3.99 4.02 3.79
C ALA A 44 4.50 5.46 4.00
N GLY A 45 5.82 5.61 4.11
CA GLY A 45 6.49 6.91 4.19
C GLY A 45 6.37 7.65 5.53
N ILE A 46 5.84 7.00 6.58
CA ILE A 46 5.73 7.59 7.93
C ILE A 46 6.97 7.32 8.77
N ASP A 47 7.36 6.04 8.90
CA ASP A 47 8.54 5.62 9.64
C ASP A 47 9.61 5.08 8.68
N LYS A 48 10.85 5.55 8.86
CA LYS A 48 12.00 5.16 8.04
C LYS A 48 12.68 3.89 8.55
N GLU A 49 12.52 3.59 9.84
CA GLU A 49 13.11 2.42 10.47
C GLU A 49 12.17 1.21 10.41
N ALA A 50 10.88 1.44 10.13
CA ALA A 50 9.91 0.38 9.90
C ALA A 50 10.32 -0.49 8.71
N ALA A 51 10.25 -1.80 8.91
CA ALA A 51 10.49 -2.76 7.83
C ALA A 51 9.44 -2.58 6.71
N PRO A 52 9.82 -2.72 5.42
CA PRO A 52 8.85 -2.60 4.34
C PRO A 52 7.84 -3.75 4.40
N LEU A 53 6.54 -3.41 4.29
CA LEU A 53 5.42 -4.35 4.43
C LEU A 53 5.61 -5.67 3.64
N MET A 54 5.93 -5.57 2.34
CA MET A 54 6.04 -6.75 1.46
C MET A 54 7.26 -7.65 1.73
N THR A 55 8.13 -7.26 2.67
CA THR A 55 9.34 -7.99 3.06
C THR A 55 9.38 -8.29 4.55
N HIS A 56 8.30 -7.97 5.26
CA HIS A 56 8.15 -8.17 6.69
C HIS A 56 7.07 -9.23 6.94
N TYR A 57 7.20 -9.97 8.03
CA TYR A 57 6.26 -11.01 8.44
C TYR A 57 6.17 -11.03 9.96
N GLU A 58 4.96 -11.14 10.48
CA GLU A 58 4.70 -11.35 11.90
C GLU A 58 3.81 -12.58 12.11
N THR A 59 4.05 -13.32 13.19
CA THR A 59 3.18 -14.46 13.57
C THR A 59 1.75 -14.02 13.95
N THR A 60 1.54 -12.71 14.12
CA THR A 60 0.27 -12.08 14.45
C THR A 60 -0.43 -11.45 13.24
N ASP A 61 0.12 -11.65 12.03
CA ASP A 61 -0.50 -11.19 10.79
C ASP A 61 -1.92 -11.80 10.62
N PRO A 62 -2.87 -11.05 10.03
CA PRO A 62 -4.29 -11.40 9.99
C PRO A 62 -4.65 -12.62 9.13
N GLU A 63 -3.71 -13.20 8.40
CA GLU A 63 -3.91 -14.30 7.47
C GLU A 63 -4.06 -15.68 8.14
N ASP A 64 -5.26 -16.26 8.05
CA ASP A 64 -5.59 -17.56 8.65
C ASP A 64 -4.85 -18.79 8.05
N PHE A 65 -4.09 -18.59 6.97
CA PHE A 65 -3.40 -19.67 6.26
C PHE A 65 -1.97 -19.91 6.72
N ILE A 66 -1.40 -19.02 7.53
CA ILE A 66 -0.08 -19.21 8.13
C ILE A 66 -0.28 -19.74 9.56
N LYS A 67 0.03 -21.02 9.77
CA LYS A 67 -0.06 -21.72 11.06
C LYS A 67 1.27 -22.33 11.44
#